data_AF-A0A835U5A8-F1
#
_entry.id   AF-A0A835U5A8-F1
#
_cell.length_a   1.000
_cell.length_b   1.000
_cell.length_c   1.000
_cell.angle_alpha   90.00
_cell.angle_beta   90.00
_cell.angle_gamma   90.00
#
_symmetry.space_group_name_H-M   'P 1'
#
loop_
_entity.id
_entity.type
_entity.pdbx_description
1 polymer ?
#
loop_
_entity_poly.entity_id
_entity_poly.type
_entity_poly.pdbx_seq_one_letter_code
_entity_poly.pdbx_strand_id
1 'polypeptide(L)'
;MSQNMANKVNVLLQRLSEAVEVRKLFAPSTIGVIAGLVVAATPQLKEKLVGEGAPLRFVQDSITLLGNGTIPSLILITGGNLIKGINGPGMGPSLVIGVVLIRFVLLPIVGTIIVECAAHVGLVHSDPLFRLVILLQHAVPPAMNTASMIQMLNAGESELSVIFFLVIYLCYGGDYTLVHALLMVYLLIIFLVSEESKRKLDLFRVVVCRVKI
;
A
#
# COMPACT_ATOMS: atom_id res chain seq x y z
N MET A 1 11.88 38.06 -2.84
CA MET A 1 11.22 36.95 -2.11
C MET A 1 11.11 35.66 -2.93
N SER A 2 10.72 35.72 -4.22
CA SER A 2 10.57 34.55 -5.11
C SER A 2 11.86 33.73 -5.36
N GLN A 3 13.01 34.38 -5.51
CA GLN A 3 14.31 33.72 -5.78
C GLN A 3 14.81 32.78 -4.65
N ASN A 4 14.49 33.09 -3.38
CA ASN A 4 14.88 32.25 -2.24
C ASN A 4 14.04 30.97 -2.13
N MET A 5 12.81 30.98 -2.65
CA MET A 5 11.93 29.81 -2.63
C MET A 5 12.37 28.80 -3.69
N ALA A 6 12.69 29.27 -4.90
CA ALA A 6 13.21 28.42 -5.98
C ALA A 6 14.53 27.73 -5.60
N ASN A 7 15.46 28.45 -4.96
CA ASN A 7 16.72 27.86 -4.50
C ASN A 7 16.52 26.83 -3.37
N LYS A 8 15.59 27.08 -2.44
CA LYS A 8 15.23 26.09 -1.40
C LYS A 8 14.58 24.85 -2.00
N VAL A 9 13.71 25.01 -2.99
CA VAL A 9 13.07 23.89 -3.71
C VAL A 9 14.12 23.09 -4.47
N ASN A 10 15.04 23.75 -5.18
CA ASN A 10 16.12 23.06 -5.90
C ASN A 10 17.07 22.30 -4.96
N VAL A 11 17.41 22.88 -3.81
CA VAL A 11 18.22 22.18 -2.79
C VAL A 11 17.45 21.00 -2.18
N LEU A 12 16.15 21.14 -1.93
CA LEU A 12 15.29 20.03 -1.49
C LEU A 12 15.23 18.93 -2.56
N LEU A 13 15.05 19.29 -3.83
CA LEU A 13 15.05 18.36 -4.95
C LEU A 13 16.40 17.67 -5.13
N GLN A 14 17.51 18.37 -4.92
CA GLN A 14 18.85 17.79 -4.95
C GLN A 14 19.04 16.79 -3.80
N ARG A 15 18.59 17.14 -2.59
CA ARG A 15 18.64 16.21 -1.44
C ARG A 15 17.72 15.01 -1.60
N LEU A 16 16.55 15.20 -2.20
CA LEU A 16 15.64 14.10 -2.55
C LEU A 16 16.24 13.23 -3.66
N SER A 17 16.90 13.83 -4.65
CA SER A 17 17.60 13.15 -5.75
C SER A 17 18.81 12.34 -5.26
N GLU A 18 19.55 12.82 -4.27
CA GLU A 18 20.65 12.07 -3.66
C GLU A 18 20.14 10.98 -2.72
N ALA A 19 19.02 11.22 -2.02
CA ALA A 19 18.38 10.22 -1.16
C ALA A 19 17.69 9.10 -1.96
N VAL A 20 17.20 9.44 -3.15
CA VAL A 20 16.59 8.49 -4.08
C VAL A 20 17.69 7.99 -5.01
N GLU A 21 18.42 6.96 -4.56
CA GLU A 21 19.30 6.21 -5.45
C GLU A 21 18.47 5.75 -6.66
N VAL A 22 18.76 6.28 -7.84
CA VAL A 22 18.06 5.94 -9.09
C VAL A 22 18.06 4.42 -9.34
N ARG A 23 19.07 3.72 -8.81
CA ARG A 23 19.17 2.25 -8.81
C ARG A 23 18.06 1.56 -7.99
N LYS A 24 17.61 2.16 -6.88
CA LYS A 24 16.49 1.67 -6.05
C LYS A 24 15.13 1.89 -6.73
N LEU A 25 15.00 2.93 -7.56
CA LEU A 25 13.82 3.17 -8.40
C LEU A 25 13.62 2.07 -9.45
N PHE A 26 14.71 1.53 -10.01
CA PHE A 26 14.70 0.40 -10.94
C PHE A 26 14.71 -0.96 -10.23
N ALA A 27 14.18 -1.04 -9.00
CA ALA A 27 13.90 -2.32 -8.40
C ALA A 27 13.00 -3.14 -9.35
N PRO A 28 13.29 -4.44 -9.55
CA PRO A 28 12.51 -5.29 -10.45
C PRO A 28 11.01 -5.29 -10.15
N SER A 29 10.62 -5.04 -8.89
CA SER A 29 9.21 -4.84 -8.50
C SER A 29 8.57 -3.61 -9.16
N THR A 30 9.27 -2.46 -9.21
CA THR A 30 8.78 -1.24 -9.86
C THR A 30 8.64 -1.43 -11.36
N ILE A 31 9.62 -2.06 -12.00
CA ILE A 31 9.59 -2.36 -13.44
C ILE A 31 8.43 -3.30 -13.76
N GLY A 32 8.22 -4.32 -12.91
CA GLY A 32 7.09 -5.25 -13.03
C GLY A 32 5.72 -4.54 -12.94
N VAL A 33 5.57 -3.61 -12.00
CA VAL A 33 4.33 -2.79 -11.87
C VAL A 33 4.12 -1.91 -13.09
N ILE A 34 5.15 -1.24 -13.60
CA ILE A 34 5.05 -0.39 -14.80
C ILE A 34 4.66 -1.24 -16.01
N ALA A 35 5.33 -2.37 -16.24
CA ALA A 35 5.01 -3.28 -17.33
C ALA A 35 3.57 -3.81 -17.22
N GLY A 36 3.17 -4.27 -16.03
CA GLY A 36 1.80 -4.73 -15.77
C GLY A 36 0.75 -3.64 -16.02
N LEU A 37 1.04 -2.40 -15.62
CA LEU A 37 0.17 -1.26 -15.87
C LEU A 37 0.03 -0.95 -17.37
N VAL A 38 1.13 -1.00 -18.14
CA VAL A 38 1.11 -0.79 -19.59
C VAL A 38 0.27 -1.87 -20.28
N VAL A 39 0.42 -3.12 -19.87
CA VAL A 39 -0.38 -4.25 -20.38
C VAL A 39 -1.86 -4.07 -20.01
N ALA A 40 -2.17 -3.65 -18.79
CA ALA A 40 -3.53 -3.44 -18.31
C ALA A 40 -4.23 -2.23 -18.98
N ALA A 41 -3.47 -1.16 -19.26
CA ALA A 41 -3.97 0.05 -19.90
C ALA A 41 -4.22 -0.13 -21.41
N THR A 42 -3.58 -1.11 -22.04
CA THR A 42 -3.70 -1.38 -23.47
C THR A 42 -4.80 -2.43 -23.72
N PRO A 43 -6.01 -2.07 -24.20
CA PRO A 43 -7.13 -3.00 -24.34
C PRO A 43 -6.84 -4.18 -25.27
N GLN A 44 -6.05 -3.94 -26.32
CA GLN A 44 -5.63 -4.97 -27.28
C GLN A 44 -4.75 -6.07 -26.65
N LEU A 45 -3.90 -5.71 -25.69
CA LEU A 45 -3.09 -6.69 -24.94
C LEU A 45 -3.94 -7.39 -23.89
N LYS A 46 -4.79 -6.64 -23.18
CA LYS A 46 -5.71 -7.18 -22.17
C LYS A 46 -6.63 -8.26 -22.76
N GLU A 47 -7.25 -8.02 -23.90
CA GLU A 47 -8.15 -9.00 -24.54
C GLU A 47 -7.40 -10.25 -25.04
N LYS A 48 -6.17 -10.09 -25.53
CA LYS A 48 -5.33 -11.20 -26.00
C LYS A 48 -4.69 -12.04 -24.89
N LEU A 49 -4.57 -11.52 -23.66
CA LEU A 49 -3.99 -12.24 -22.52
C LEU A 49 -5.05 -12.76 -21.53
N VAL A 50 -6.14 -12.03 -21.30
CA VAL A 50 -7.07 -12.26 -20.18
C VAL A 50 -8.41 -12.87 -20.60
N GLY A 51 -8.76 -12.85 -21.89
CA GLY A 51 -10.04 -13.40 -22.38
C GLY A 51 -10.17 -14.92 -22.25
N GLU A 52 -11.39 -15.43 -22.05
CA GLU A 52 -11.66 -16.87 -21.85
C GLU A 52 -11.16 -17.78 -23.01
N GLY A 53 -11.03 -17.24 -24.22
CA GLY A 53 -10.48 -17.92 -25.40
C GLY A 53 -9.19 -17.31 -25.98
N ALA A 54 -8.43 -16.55 -25.18
CA ALA A 54 -7.33 -15.75 -25.68
C ALA A 54 -6.06 -16.59 -25.98
N PRO A 55 -5.35 -16.34 -27.10
CA PRO A 55 -4.23 -17.19 -27.54
C PRO A 55 -3.00 -17.13 -26.63
N LEU A 56 -2.83 -16.07 -25.83
CA LEU A 56 -1.68 -15.90 -24.92
C LEU A 56 -2.02 -16.24 -23.46
N ARG A 57 -3.14 -16.95 -23.20
CA ARG A 57 -3.55 -17.30 -21.83
C ARG A 57 -2.49 -18.07 -21.05
N PHE A 58 -1.67 -18.88 -21.72
CA PHE A 58 -0.56 -19.60 -21.08
C PHE A 58 0.44 -18.66 -20.38
N VAL A 59 0.64 -17.44 -20.89
CA VAL A 59 1.50 -16.43 -20.26
C VAL A 59 0.85 -15.92 -18.97
N GLN A 60 -0.44 -15.61 -19.03
CA GLN A 60 -1.20 -15.15 -17.85
C GLN A 60 -1.28 -16.23 -16.77
N ASP A 61 -1.53 -17.48 -17.15
CA ASP A 61 -1.58 -18.63 -16.24
C ASP A 61 -0.21 -18.87 -15.60
N SER A 62 0.88 -18.77 -16.37
CA SER A 62 2.25 -18.89 -15.85
C SER A 62 2.60 -17.77 -14.87
N ILE A 63 2.24 -16.52 -15.17
CA ILE A 63 2.47 -15.37 -14.29
C ILE A 63 1.65 -15.51 -13.00
N THR A 64 0.40 -15.97 -13.10
CA THR A 64 -0.46 -16.19 -11.94
C THR A 64 0.10 -17.29 -11.04
N LEU A 65 0.56 -18.39 -11.64
CA LEU A 65 1.21 -19.49 -10.91
C LEU A 65 2.49 -19.02 -10.20
N LEU A 66 3.35 -18.28 -10.90
CA LEU A 66 4.55 -17.69 -10.34
C LEU A 66 4.24 -16.70 -9.22
N GLY A 67 3.23 -15.84 -9.39
CA GLY A 67 2.79 -14.88 -8.38
C GLY A 67 2.31 -15.58 -7.10
N ASN A 68 1.48 -16.61 -7.24
CA ASN A 68 0.98 -17.42 -6.14
C ASN A 68 2.11 -18.15 -5.39
N GLY A 69 3.14 -18.62 -6.10
CA GLY A 69 4.32 -19.23 -5.49
C GLY A 69 5.29 -18.22 -4.86
N THR A 70 5.36 -17.00 -5.39
CA THR A 70 6.28 -15.97 -4.91
C THR A 70 5.91 -15.47 -3.51
N ILE A 71 4.62 -15.41 -3.18
CA ILE A 71 4.13 -14.98 -1.85
C ILE A 71 4.73 -15.85 -0.73
N PRO A 72 4.53 -17.19 -0.70
CA PRO A 72 5.13 -18.05 0.32
C PRO A 72 6.66 -18.14 0.20
N SER A 73 7.24 -18.08 -1.00
CA SER A 73 8.70 -18.06 -1.16
C SER A 73 9.35 -16.85 -0.49
N LEU A 74 8.80 -15.64 -0.65
CA LEU A 74 9.31 -14.45 0.03
C LEU A 74 9.20 -14.55 1.55
N ILE A 75 8.12 -15.15 2.06
CA ILE A 75 7.94 -15.40 3.49
C ILE A 75 9.01 -16.38 4.00
N LEU A 76 9.30 -17.46 3.25
CA LEU A 76 10.34 -18.42 3.60
C LEU A 76 11.74 -17.80 3.62
N ILE A 77 12.10 -16.98 2.62
CA ILE A 77 13.41 -16.31 2.59
C ILE A 77 13.53 -15.35 3.77
N THR A 78 12.47 -14.57 4.05
CA THR A 78 12.41 -13.68 5.22
C THR A 78 12.57 -14.48 6.52
N GLY A 79 11.94 -15.65 6.62
CA GLY A 79 12.07 -16.58 7.75
C GLY A 79 13.48 -17.18 7.89
N GLY A 80 14.17 -17.48 6.78
CA GLY A 80 15.58 -17.91 6.81
C GLY A 80 16.52 -16.80 7.31
N ASN A 81 16.25 -15.56 6.91
CA ASN A 81 16.99 -14.38 7.36
C ASN A 81 16.76 -14.04 8.85
N LEU A 82 15.69 -14.58 9.46
CA LEU A 82 15.41 -14.42 10.89
C LEU A 82 16.51 -15.04 11.77
N ILE A 83 17.11 -16.16 11.35
CA ILE A 83 18.19 -16.82 12.11
C ILE A 83 19.37 -15.86 12.32
N LYS A 84 19.72 -15.10 11.28
CA LYS A 84 20.77 -14.07 11.36
C LYS A 84 20.33 -12.86 12.18
N GLY A 85 19.05 -12.49 12.11
CA GLY A 85 18.50 -11.35 12.85
C GLY A 85 18.39 -11.58 14.36
N ILE A 86 17.99 -12.77 14.80
CA ILE A 86 17.89 -13.12 16.23
C ILE A 86 19.29 -13.25 16.86
N ASN A 87 20.27 -13.79 16.12
CA ASN A 87 21.64 -13.97 16.60
C ASN A 87 22.54 -12.74 16.36
N GLY A 88 22.02 -11.68 15.74
CA GLY A 88 22.76 -10.46 15.41
C GLY A 88 22.78 -9.45 16.57
N PRO A 89 23.51 -8.32 16.41
CA PRO A 89 23.42 -7.20 17.33
C PRO A 89 21.95 -6.75 17.43
N GLY A 90 21.38 -6.90 18.63
CA GLY A 90 19.95 -6.74 18.86
C GLY A 90 19.44 -5.39 18.37
N MET A 91 18.39 -5.43 17.55
CA MET A 91 17.72 -4.23 17.09
C MET A 91 16.96 -3.58 18.25
N GLY A 92 17.08 -2.26 18.40
CA GLY A 92 16.45 -1.55 19.51
C GLY A 92 14.91 -1.69 19.50
N PRO A 93 14.26 -1.99 20.65
CA PRO A 93 12.80 -2.13 20.72
C PRO A 93 12.05 -0.85 20.30
N SER A 94 12.71 0.31 20.37
CA SER A 94 12.18 1.59 19.89
C SER A 94 11.85 1.57 18.38
N LEU A 95 12.65 0.89 17.55
CA LEU A 95 12.40 0.81 16.11
C LEU A 95 11.14 -0.02 15.81
N VAL A 96 10.96 -1.13 16.52
CA VAL A 96 9.77 -1.99 16.40
C VAL A 96 8.52 -1.21 16.77
N ILE A 97 8.53 -0.55 17.94
CA ILE A 97 7.38 0.24 18.41
C ILE A 97 7.07 1.37 17.42
N GLY A 98 8.09 2.03 16.87
CA GLY A 98 7.93 3.05 15.84
C GLY A 98 7.26 2.50 14.58
N VAL A 99 7.72 1.36 14.06
CA VAL A 99 7.14 0.74 12.85
C VAL A 99 5.69 0.29 13.10
N VAL A 100 5.39 -0.26 14.27
CA VAL A 100 4.02 -0.64 14.67
C VAL A 100 3.12 0.59 14.71
N LEU A 101 3.51 1.65 15.43
CA LEU A 101 2.73 2.87 15.53
C LEU A 101 2.50 3.53 14.17
N ILE A 102 3.56 3.62 13.34
CA ILE A 102 3.45 4.23 12.02
C ILE A 102 2.53 3.41 11.12
N ARG A 103 2.69 2.09 11.07
CA ARG A 103 1.91 1.23 10.17
C ARG A 103 0.46 1.05 10.59
N PHE A 104 0.20 0.89 11.89
CA PHE A 104 -1.14 0.58 12.37
C PHE A 104 -1.99 1.82 12.71
N VAL A 105 -1.37 3.00 12.87
CA VAL A 105 -2.09 4.23 13.22
C VAL A 105 -1.90 5.32 12.17
N LEU A 106 -0.67 5.73 11.87
CA LEU A 106 -0.43 6.83 10.93
C LEU A 106 -0.84 6.48 9.49
N LEU A 107 -0.44 5.30 9.00
CA LEU A 107 -0.74 4.85 7.63
C LEU A 107 -2.24 4.82 7.29
N PRO A 108 -3.12 4.22 8.11
CA PRO A 108 -4.56 4.21 7.84
C PRO A 108 -5.20 5.60 7.95
N ILE A 109 -4.71 6.46 8.87
CA ILE A 109 -5.19 7.86 8.98
C ILE A 109 -4.84 8.64 7.72
N VAL A 110 -3.57 8.57 7.29
CA VAL A 110 -3.09 9.24 6.08
C VAL A 110 -3.82 8.69 4.85
N GLY A 111 -4.00 7.38 4.74
CA GLY A 111 -4.76 6.76 3.65
C GLY A 111 -6.20 7.26 3.58
N THR A 112 -6.87 7.41 4.72
CA THR A 112 -8.23 7.95 4.81
C THR A 112 -8.29 9.40 4.33
N ILE A 113 -7.34 10.25 4.77
CA ILE A 113 -7.26 11.65 4.33
C ILE A 113 -7.00 11.76 2.83
N ILE A 114 -6.06 10.97 2.31
CA ILE A 114 -5.73 10.98 0.87
C ILE A 114 -6.94 10.58 0.03
N VAL A 115 -7.65 9.52 0.43
CA VAL A 115 -8.84 9.03 -0.27
C VAL A 115 -9.94 10.09 -0.27
N GLU A 116 -10.17 10.76 0.85
CA GLU A 116 -11.19 11.81 0.96
C GLU A 116 -10.81 13.05 0.14
N CYS A 117 -9.54 13.48 0.18
CA CYS A 117 -9.05 14.56 -0.67
C CYS A 117 -9.18 14.22 -2.16
N ALA A 118 -8.84 12.99 -2.55
CA ALA A 118 -8.91 12.55 -3.94
C ALA A 118 -10.37 12.44 -4.43
N ALA A 119 -11.30 12.11 -3.54
CA ALA A 119 -12.73 12.18 -3.80
C ALA A 119 -13.23 13.62 -4.00
N HIS A 120 -12.80 14.57 -3.15
CA HIS A 120 -13.16 15.98 -3.27
C HIS A 120 -12.64 16.63 -4.56
N VAL A 121 -11.48 16.18 -5.06
CA VAL A 121 -10.87 16.66 -6.31
C VAL A 121 -11.48 15.98 -7.56
N GLY A 122 -12.34 14.97 -7.39
CA GLY A 122 -12.95 14.22 -8.48
C GLY A 122 -11.97 13.29 -9.23
N LEU A 123 -10.81 12.98 -8.64
CA LEU A 123 -9.79 12.11 -9.24
C LEU A 123 -10.15 10.62 -9.10
N VAL A 124 -10.98 10.29 -8.11
CA VAL A 124 -11.37 8.92 -7.76
C VAL A 124 -12.79 8.67 -8.26
N HIS A 125 -13.00 7.53 -8.93
CA HIS A 125 -14.34 7.09 -9.35
C HIS A 125 -15.26 7.02 -8.14
N SER A 126 -16.50 7.53 -8.28
CA SER A 126 -17.52 7.55 -7.24
C SER A 126 -17.99 6.16 -6.79
N ASP A 127 -17.46 5.10 -7.40
CA ASP A 127 -17.81 3.72 -7.07
C ASP A 127 -17.33 3.37 -5.64
N PRO A 128 -18.26 3.03 -4.73
CA PRO A 128 -17.92 2.73 -3.34
C PRO A 128 -16.98 1.52 -3.22
N LEU A 129 -17.02 0.59 -4.19
CA LEU A 129 -16.11 -0.55 -4.26
C LEU A 129 -14.66 -0.11 -4.49
N PHE A 130 -14.42 0.85 -5.38
CA PHE A 130 -13.08 1.33 -5.68
C PHE A 130 -12.49 2.09 -4.47
N ARG A 131 -13.32 2.90 -3.80
CA ARG A 131 -12.91 3.58 -2.56
C ARG A 131 -12.59 2.59 -1.44
N LEU A 132 -13.38 1.52 -1.31
CA LEU A 132 -13.12 0.44 -0.34
C LEU A 132 -11.78 -0.24 -0.59
N VAL A 133 -11.45 -0.56 -1.84
CA VAL A 133 -10.18 -1.24 -2.19
C VAL A 133 -8.97 -0.36 -1.83
N ILE A 134 -9.03 0.95 -2.10
CA ILE A 134 -7.91 1.86 -1.79
C ILE A 134 -7.73 1.99 -0.27
N LEU A 135 -8.82 2.10 0.49
CA LEU A 135 -8.76 2.15 1.96
C LEU A 135 -8.25 0.83 2.54
N LEU A 136 -8.70 -0.31 2.01
CA LEU A 136 -8.27 -1.64 2.44
C LEU A 136 -6.76 -1.83 2.23
N GLN A 137 -6.20 -1.36 1.10
CA GLN A 137 -4.76 -1.44 0.83
C GLN A 137 -3.91 -0.64 1.85
N HIS A 138 -4.46 0.41 2.47
CA HIS A 138 -3.76 1.15 3.51
C HIS A 138 -3.91 0.53 4.92
N ALA A 139 -4.86 -0.39 5.09
CA ALA A 139 -5.18 -1.05 6.36
C ALA A 139 -4.57 -2.46 6.49
N VAL A 140 -4.29 -3.15 5.37
CA VAL A 140 -3.63 -4.46 5.36
C VAL A 140 -2.13 -4.27 5.66
N PRO A 141 -1.47 -5.17 6.44
CA PRO A 141 -0.04 -5.08 6.75
C PRO A 141 0.79 -4.87 5.47
N PRO A 142 1.30 -3.65 5.22
CA PRO A 142 2.00 -3.32 4.00
C PRO A 142 3.45 -3.68 4.26
N ALA A 143 3.78 -4.91 3.91
CA ALA A 143 4.98 -5.55 4.42
C ALA A 143 5.72 -6.24 3.26
N MET A 144 5.06 -7.13 2.52
CA MET A 144 5.77 -8.03 1.60
C MET A 144 6.57 -7.34 0.49
N ASN A 145 6.07 -6.24 -0.09
CA ASN A 145 6.79 -5.54 -1.17
C ASN A 145 8.01 -4.75 -0.65
N THR A 146 7.94 -4.24 0.58
CA THR A 146 9.11 -3.59 1.21
C THR A 146 10.14 -4.63 1.64
N ALA A 147 9.69 -5.81 2.09
CA ALA A 147 10.57 -6.93 2.39
C ALA A 147 11.27 -7.49 1.17
N SER A 148 10.58 -7.61 0.03
CA SER A 148 11.24 -8.00 -1.21
C SER A 148 12.26 -6.95 -1.64
N MET A 149 11.94 -5.65 -1.60
CA MET A 149 12.91 -4.60 -1.93
C MET A 149 14.17 -4.64 -1.05
N ILE A 150 14.01 -4.80 0.27
CA ILE A 150 15.13 -4.89 1.20
C ILE A 150 15.98 -6.14 0.93
N GLN A 151 15.34 -7.27 0.61
CA GLN A 151 16.03 -8.50 0.22
C GLN A 151 16.77 -8.39 -1.12
N MET A 152 16.24 -7.61 -2.08
CA MET A 152 16.92 -7.39 -3.35
C MET A 152 18.11 -6.44 -3.20
N LEU A 153 18.00 -5.46 -2.29
CA LEU A 153 19.04 -4.48 -2.01
C LEU A 153 20.11 -5.00 -1.04
N ASN A 154 19.93 -6.20 -0.49
CA ASN A 154 20.85 -6.82 0.47
C ASN A 154 21.19 -5.90 1.67
N ALA A 155 20.24 -5.06 2.08
CA ALA A 155 20.47 -4.00 3.06
C ALA A 155 19.45 -4.10 4.21
N GLY A 156 19.90 -4.50 5.40
CA GLY A 156 19.03 -4.58 6.58
C GLY A 156 18.04 -5.75 6.56
N GLU A 157 18.33 -6.83 5.83
CA GLU A 157 17.43 -7.98 5.71
C GLU A 157 17.16 -8.68 7.04
N SER A 158 18.21 -8.85 7.85
CA SER A 158 18.12 -9.50 9.16
C SER A 158 17.30 -8.69 10.15
N GLU A 159 17.45 -7.37 10.14
CA GLU A 159 16.70 -6.43 10.98
C GLU A 159 15.22 -6.44 10.59
N LEU A 160 14.94 -6.37 9.28
CA LEU A 160 13.58 -6.41 8.77
C LEU A 160 12.90 -7.75 9.08
N SER A 161 13.58 -8.88 8.91
CA SER A 161 13.03 -10.20 9.26
C SER A 161 12.60 -10.29 10.73
N VAL A 162 13.36 -9.69 11.65
CA VAL A 162 13.01 -9.65 13.08
C VAL A 162 11.78 -8.78 13.31
N ILE A 163 11.71 -7.60 12.67
CA ILE A 163 10.51 -6.73 12.75
C ILE A 163 9.28 -7.48 12.23
N PHE A 164 9.39 -8.17 11.09
CA PHE A 164 8.29 -8.94 10.52
C PHE A 164 7.85 -10.06 11.43
N PHE A 165 8.79 -10.83 11.94
CA PHE A 165 8.50 -11.90 12.87
C PHE A 165 7.77 -11.38 14.11
N LEU A 166 8.25 -10.28 14.70
CA LEU A 166 7.64 -9.69 15.89
C LEU A 166 6.27 -9.08 15.62
N VAL A 167 6.07 -8.42 14.47
CA VAL A 167 4.75 -7.89 14.07
C VAL A 167 3.76 -9.02 13.82
N ILE A 168 4.17 -10.09 13.13
CA ILE A 168 3.33 -11.27 12.90
C ILE A 168 3.02 -11.95 14.23
N TYR A 169 3.99 -12.12 15.12
CA TYR A 169 3.79 -12.69 16.44
C TYR A 169 2.83 -11.85 17.30
N LEU A 170 2.96 -10.52 17.30
CA LEU A 170 2.06 -9.61 18.02
C LEU A 170 0.65 -9.59 17.43
N CYS A 171 0.52 -9.68 16.10
CA CYS A 171 -0.78 -9.86 15.46
C CYS A 171 -1.37 -11.23 15.82
N TYR A 172 -0.74 -12.34 15.44
CA TYR A 172 -1.35 -13.66 15.57
C TYR A 172 -1.41 -14.18 17.01
N GLY A 173 -0.51 -13.73 17.89
CA GLY A 173 -0.40 -14.21 19.27
C GLY A 173 -1.20 -13.43 20.31
N GLY A 174 -1.79 -12.29 19.97
CA GLY A 174 -2.57 -11.49 20.92
C GLY A 174 -4.01 -11.25 20.48
N ASP A 175 -4.92 -11.10 21.44
CA ASP A 175 -6.29 -10.58 21.23
C ASP A 175 -6.32 -9.23 20.47
N TYR A 176 -5.16 -8.57 20.38
CA TYR A 176 -4.92 -7.37 19.61
C TYR A 176 -5.28 -7.51 18.13
N THR A 177 -5.15 -8.67 17.45
CA THR A 177 -5.62 -8.74 16.04
C THR A 177 -7.11 -8.55 15.94
N LEU A 178 -7.88 -9.12 16.86
CA LEU A 178 -9.33 -8.98 16.87
C LEU A 178 -9.73 -7.55 17.22
N VAL A 179 -9.07 -6.94 18.22
CA VAL A 179 -9.31 -5.54 18.61
C VAL A 179 -8.86 -4.54 17.54
N HIS A 180 -7.72 -4.75 16.88
CA HIS A 180 -7.24 -3.90 15.79
C HIS A 180 -8.08 -4.08 14.52
N ALA A 181 -8.46 -5.31 14.18
CA ALA A 181 -9.36 -5.57 13.07
C ALA A 181 -10.73 -4.96 13.34
N LEU A 182 -11.27 -5.09 14.56
CA LEU A 182 -12.52 -4.45 14.97
C LEU A 182 -12.40 -2.93 14.99
N LEU A 183 -11.31 -2.35 15.47
CA LEU A 183 -11.07 -0.90 15.45
C LEU A 183 -10.94 -0.37 14.02
N MET A 184 -10.26 -1.10 13.14
CA MET A 184 -10.15 -0.76 11.71
C MET A 184 -11.49 -0.88 10.99
N VAL A 185 -12.24 -1.95 11.23
CA VAL A 185 -13.59 -2.12 10.70
C VAL A 185 -14.52 -1.05 11.26
N TYR A 186 -14.39 -0.68 12.53
CA TYR A 186 -15.20 0.37 13.17
C TYR A 186 -14.87 1.77 12.64
N LEU A 187 -13.59 2.09 12.43
CA LEU A 187 -13.16 3.32 11.74
C LEU A 187 -13.63 3.34 10.29
N LEU A 188 -13.59 2.20 9.60
CA LEU A 188 -14.07 2.07 8.23
C LEU A 188 -15.60 2.18 8.16
N ILE A 189 -16.34 1.64 9.14
CA ILE A 189 -17.79 1.82 9.28
C ILE A 189 -18.14 3.27 9.61
N ILE A 190 -17.44 3.92 10.55
CA ILE A 190 -17.62 5.36 10.84
C ILE A 190 -17.35 6.19 9.58
N PHE A 191 -16.32 5.86 8.81
CA PHE A 191 -16.01 6.54 7.56
C PHE A 191 -17.09 6.29 6.50
N LEU A 192 -17.56 5.04 6.34
CA LEU A 192 -18.68 4.72 5.44
C LEU A 192 -19.98 5.42 5.85
N VAL A 193 -20.28 5.50 7.15
CA VAL A 193 -21.43 6.24 7.69
C VAL A 193 -21.25 7.75 7.49
N SER A 194 -20.03 8.27 7.61
CA SER A 194 -19.71 9.68 7.33
C SER A 194 -19.91 10.01 5.84
N GLU A 195 -19.51 9.11 4.94
CA GLU A 195 -19.69 9.24 3.49
C GLU A 195 -21.17 9.12 3.10
N GLU A 196 -21.92 8.17 3.67
CA GLU A 196 -23.37 8.04 3.44
C GLU A 196 -24.15 9.26 3.97
N SER A 197 -23.73 9.81 5.11
CA SER A 197 -24.31 11.02 5.71
C SER A 197 -24.05 12.26 4.84
N LYS A 198 -22.83 12.43 4.29
CA LYS A 198 -22.52 13.49 3.31
C LYS A 198 -23.33 13.31 2.02
N ARG A 199 -23.43 12.08 1.51
CA ARG A 199 -24.19 11.78 0.28
C ARG A 199 -25.69 12.04 0.45
N LYS A 200 -26.27 11.73 1.63
CA LYS A 200 -27.65 12.10 1.98
C LYS A 200 -27.81 13.61 2.13
N LEU A 201 -26.85 14.33 2.70
CA LEU A 201 -26.89 15.80 2.77
C LEU A 201 -26.83 16.46 1.39
N ASP A 202 -25.97 15.97 0.49
CA ASP A 202 -25.85 16.48 -0.88
C ASP A 202 -27.10 16.15 -1.71
N LEU A 203 -27.66 14.95 -1.57
CA LEU A 203 -28.94 14.59 -2.18
C LEU A 203 -30.09 15.44 -1.62
N PHE A 204 -30.10 15.70 -0.31
CA PHE A 204 -31.08 16.59 0.31
C PHE A 204 -30.92 18.04 -0.18
N ARG A 205 -29.69 18.52 -0.41
CA ARG A 205 -29.41 19.86 -0.96
C ARG A 205 -29.85 19.98 -2.41
N VAL A 206 -29.66 18.93 -3.23
CA VAL A 206 -30.11 18.87 -4.62
C VAL A 206 -31.64 18.78 -4.73
N VAL A 207 -32.29 17.96 -3.88
CA VAL A 207 -33.76 17.86 -3.82
C VAL A 207 -34.39 19.15 -3.29
N VAL A 208 -33.83 19.76 -2.24
CA VAL A 208 -34.30 21.05 -1.69
C VAL A 208 -34.06 22.21 -2.66
N CYS A 209 -32.96 22.22 -3.44
CA CYS A 209 -32.77 23.21 -4.51
C CYS A 209 -33.75 23.02 -5.67
N ARG A 210 -34.22 21.80 -5.95
CA ARG A 210 -35.24 21.55 -6.99
C ARG A 210 -36.68 21.82 -6.56
N VAL A 211 -36.98 21.85 -5.25
CA VAL A 211 -38.32 22.16 -4.72
C VAL A 211 -38.50 23.67 -4.45
N LYS A 212 -37.47 24.49 -4.71
CA LYS A 212 -37.52 25.95 -4.51
C LYS A 212 -37.63 26.77 -5.80
N ILE A 213 -38.22 26.19 -6.86
CA ILE A 213 -38.74 26.88 -8.05
C ILE A 213 -40.04 26.19 -8.46
#